data_AF-A0AAD5URZ5-F1
#
_entry.id   AF-A0AAD5URZ5-F1
#
_cell.length_a   1.000
_cell.length_b   1.000
_cell.length_c   1.000
_cell.angle_alpha   90.00
_cell.angle_beta   90.00
_cell.angle_gamma   90.00
#
_symmetry.space_group_name_H-M   'P 1'
#
loop_
_entity.id
_entity.type
_entity.pdbx_description
1 polymer ?
#
loop_
_entity_poly.entity_id
_entity_poly.type
_entity_poly.pdbx_seq_one_letter_code
_entity_poly.pdbx_strand_id
1 'polypeptide(L)'
;MTAITLHFVPSLRVGGELISGTVDLLFPTIIEEEVQEVHVKLRGAVDSKIVKQRNKHRETRRDTMDIVRVNCSIWTKGTAYPTDSSNILRLPFQLPLPLDVPPSCRFEQKPFFGPERKGDIAYFVEVVGVRNGWSSPYRLSRASRCSPRYLSPFGSSRRRNKGRFELRHKTGAVFPEPPRTPRGVSFVLRRHVNINARSWSSDGDETVAHIGGLGSAAPFRGDGGVVTTYEKKWVPTKNTSGLGHWTQETILGSTFIFTSTPSFLTPIMSQTRRAILRSQSTYCFAQLFGIQHYLRLKIEFPGVGNNLEKDIPINITSGMDVPPAVGAVPPPVNLDLPPAYWTVVDGVPGG
;
A
#
# COMPACT_ATOMS: atom_id res chain seq x y z
N MET A 1 25.03 -15.87 22.89
CA MET A 1 23.59 -15.58 23.08
C MET A 1 23.33 -14.13 22.67
N THR A 2 22.12 -13.75 22.28
CA THR A 2 21.80 -12.36 21.90
C THR A 2 21.41 -11.54 23.13
N ALA A 3 22.06 -10.40 23.35
CA ALA A 3 21.79 -9.51 24.50
C ALA A 3 20.33 -8.98 24.54
N ILE A 4 19.72 -8.83 23.37
CA ILE A 4 18.41 -8.22 23.17
C ILE A 4 17.56 -9.13 22.28
N THR A 5 16.35 -9.47 22.71
CA THR A 5 15.41 -10.31 21.95
C THR A 5 14.06 -9.62 21.80
N LEU A 6 13.61 -9.42 20.56
CA LEU A 6 12.29 -8.86 20.24
C LEU A 6 11.25 -9.98 20.12
N HIS A 7 10.17 -9.86 20.86
CA HIS A 7 8.96 -10.67 20.72
C HIS A 7 7.85 -9.82 20.11
N PHE A 8 7.60 -10.06 18.83
CA PHE A 8 6.61 -9.32 18.06
C PHE A 8 5.85 -10.29 17.15
N VAL A 9 4.52 -10.33 17.27
CA VAL A 9 3.67 -11.19 16.44
C VAL A 9 3.43 -10.53 15.08
N PRO A 10 3.88 -11.14 13.98
CA PRO A 10 3.59 -10.62 12.64
C PRO A 10 2.09 -10.74 12.37
N SER A 11 1.43 -9.60 12.22
CA SER A 11 0.01 -9.54 11.86
C SER A 11 -0.25 -8.41 10.88
N LEU A 12 -1.42 -8.45 10.24
CA LEU A 12 -1.92 -7.33 9.45
C LEU A 12 -2.21 -6.16 10.39
N ARG A 13 -1.85 -4.95 9.94
CA ARG A 13 -2.05 -3.72 10.70
C ARG A 13 -2.78 -2.68 9.85
N VAL A 14 -3.46 -1.74 10.49
CA VAL A 14 -4.13 -0.61 9.82
C VAL A 14 -3.49 0.69 10.28
N GLY A 15 -3.36 1.66 9.38
CA GLY A 15 -2.91 3.01 9.76
C GLY A 15 -3.74 3.56 10.93
N GLY A 16 -3.08 4.16 11.92
CA GLY A 16 -3.69 4.63 13.16
C GLY A 16 -3.64 3.64 14.33
N GLU A 17 -3.29 2.37 14.10
CA GLU A 17 -3.20 1.35 15.15
C GLU A 17 -1.95 1.52 16.04
N LEU A 18 -2.03 1.05 17.28
CA LEU A 18 -0.88 0.88 18.18
C LEU A 18 -0.23 -0.49 17.97
N ILE A 19 1.03 -0.49 17.54
CA ILE A 19 1.83 -1.70 17.37
C ILE A 19 2.47 -2.06 18.72
N SER A 20 2.15 -3.23 19.27
CA SER A 20 2.65 -3.68 20.57
C SER A 20 3.51 -4.95 20.48
N GLY A 21 4.37 -5.14 21.47
CA GLY A 21 5.21 -6.32 21.64
C GLY A 21 6.00 -6.26 22.96
N THR A 22 6.94 -7.20 23.13
CA THR A 22 7.85 -7.19 24.29
C THR A 22 9.30 -7.34 23.83
N VAL A 23 10.22 -6.82 24.64
CA VAL A 23 11.66 -6.95 24.46
C VAL A 23 12.25 -7.59 25.71
N ASP A 24 12.99 -8.67 25.52
CA ASP A 24 13.74 -9.33 26.59
C ASP A 24 15.20 -8.87 26.52
N LEU A 25 15.70 -8.39 27.66
CA LEU A 25 17.04 -7.87 27.88
C LEU A 25 17.82 -8.82 28.78
N LEU A 26 18.90 -9.43 28.26
CA LEU A 26 19.78 -10.32 29.04
C LEU A 26 20.88 -9.49 29.71
N PHE A 27 20.73 -9.23 31.01
CA PHE A 27 21.53 -8.27 31.76
C PHE A 27 23.03 -8.55 31.79
N PRO A 28 23.49 -9.79 32.02
CA PRO A 28 24.92 -10.10 31.98
C PRO A 28 25.57 -9.64 30.67
N THR A 29 24.92 -9.92 29.53
CA THR A 29 25.42 -9.53 28.21
C THR A 29 25.27 -8.03 27.95
N ILE A 30 24.20 -7.39 28.43
CA ILE A 30 24.00 -5.93 28.30
C ILE A 30 25.06 -5.14 29.07
N ILE A 31 25.44 -5.62 30.25
CA ILE A 31 26.51 -5.02 31.07
C ILE A 31 27.86 -5.22 30.40
N GLU A 32 28.17 -6.45 29.97
CA GLU A 32 29.39 -6.79 29.23
C GLU A 32 29.53 -5.95 27.94
N GLU A 33 28.41 -5.72 27.25
CA GLU A 33 28.36 -4.90 26.03
C GLU A 33 28.27 -3.39 26.29
N GLU A 34 28.25 -2.94 27.55
CA GLU A 34 28.13 -1.53 27.95
C GLU A 34 26.94 -0.78 27.31
N VAL A 35 25.82 -1.47 27.09
CA VAL A 35 24.60 -0.87 26.54
C VAL A 35 24.01 0.10 27.56
N GLN A 36 23.79 1.34 27.12
CA GLN A 36 23.30 2.46 27.91
C GLN A 36 21.81 2.72 27.71
N GLU A 37 21.31 2.53 26.50
CA GLU A 37 19.89 2.72 26.18
C GLU A 37 19.41 1.63 25.22
N VAL A 38 18.13 1.28 25.31
CA VAL A 38 17.47 0.39 24.34
C VAL A 38 16.26 1.10 23.75
N HIS A 39 16.25 1.18 22.42
CA HIS A 39 15.20 1.82 21.64
C HIS A 39 14.43 0.78 20.82
N VAL A 40 13.11 0.89 20.79
CA VAL A 40 12.27 0.23 19.78
C VAL A 40 11.89 1.25 18.72
N LYS A 41 12.06 0.87 17.46
CA LYS A 41 11.91 1.76 16.30
C LYS A 41 10.95 1.14 15.30
N LEU A 42 9.92 1.90 14.92
CA LEU A 42 9.09 1.58 13.77
C LEU A 42 9.66 2.33 12.57
N ARG A 43 9.91 1.58 11.50
CA ARG A 43 10.42 2.07 10.23
C ARG A 43 9.49 1.67 9.12
N GLY A 44 9.30 2.57 8.17
CA GLY A 44 8.62 2.33 6.92
C GLY A 44 9.41 3.02 5.83
N ALA A 45 9.67 2.32 4.73
CA ALA A 45 10.38 2.88 3.58
C ALA A 45 9.71 2.48 2.27
N VAL A 46 9.85 3.35 1.28
CA VAL A 46 9.51 3.12 -0.11
C VAL A 46 10.80 3.04 -0.89
N ASP A 47 11.06 1.89 -1.50
CA ASP A 47 12.18 1.65 -2.40
C ASP A 47 11.67 1.62 -3.84
N SER A 48 12.30 2.38 -4.73
CA SER A 48 12.04 2.33 -6.16
C SER A 48 13.30 2.02 -6.95
N LYS A 49 13.13 1.30 -8.05
CA LYS A 49 14.20 0.93 -8.97
C LYS A 49 13.68 0.95 -10.40
N ILE A 50 14.38 1.65 -11.28
CA ILE A 50 14.14 1.65 -12.72
C ILE A 50 15.43 1.24 -13.42
N VAL A 51 15.34 0.30 -14.34
CA VAL A 51 16.43 -0.23 -15.14
C VAL A 51 16.12 0.03 -16.60
N LYS A 52 16.96 0.81 -17.28
CA LYS A 52 16.85 1.07 -18.73
C LYS A 52 17.98 0.34 -19.44
N GLN A 53 17.64 -0.34 -20.53
CA GLN A 53 18.62 -0.89 -21.46
C GLN A 53 18.69 0.02 -22.69
N ARG A 54 19.88 0.55 -22.96
CA ARG A 54 20.19 1.35 -24.16
C ARG A 54 21.34 0.67 -24.87
N ASN A 55 21.09 0.09 -26.05
CA ASN A 55 22.06 -0.72 -26.77
C ASN A 55 22.63 -1.84 -25.87
N LYS A 56 23.96 -1.92 -25.73
CA LYS A 56 24.66 -2.86 -24.84
C LYS A 56 24.83 -2.33 -23.40
N HIS A 57 24.34 -1.14 -23.08
CA HIS A 57 24.50 -0.53 -21.75
C HIS A 57 23.22 -0.68 -20.92
N ARG A 58 23.38 -1.13 -19.66
CA ARG A 58 22.31 -1.27 -18.68
C ARG A 58 22.53 -0.24 -17.57
N GLU A 59 21.61 0.72 -17.47
CA GLU A 59 21.63 1.73 -16.43
C GLU A 59 20.55 1.44 -15.39
N THR A 60 20.90 1.54 -14.11
CA THR A 60 19.97 1.36 -12.99
C THR A 60 19.91 2.62 -12.15
N ARG A 61 18.70 3.12 -11.90
CA ARG A 61 18.45 4.16 -10.90
C ARG A 61 17.65 3.57 -9.74
N ARG A 62 18.03 3.95 -8.53
CA ARG A 62 17.36 3.59 -7.28
C ARG A 62 17.12 4.83 -6.45
N ASP A 63 16.03 4.79 -5.72
CA ASP A 63 15.67 5.81 -4.76
C ASP A 63 14.98 5.14 -3.56
N THR A 64 15.18 5.72 -2.39
CA THR A 64 14.63 5.21 -1.13
C THR A 64 14.13 6.41 -0.34
N MET A 65 12.88 6.33 0.12
CA MET A 65 12.25 7.37 0.94
C MET A 65 11.69 6.75 2.21
N ASP A 66 12.13 7.25 3.36
CA ASP A 66 11.51 6.92 4.64
C ASP A 66 10.11 7.55 4.70
N ILE A 67 9.11 6.73 4.99
CA ILE A 67 7.70 7.15 5.15
C ILE A 67 7.24 7.05 6.60
N VAL A 68 7.90 6.23 7.42
CA VAL A 68 7.62 6.15 8.86
C VAL A 68 8.93 6.08 9.62
N ARG A 69 9.04 6.93 10.64
CA ARG A 69 10.20 6.97 11.54
C ARG A 69 9.75 7.31 12.97
N VAL A 70 9.35 6.28 13.71
CA VAL A 70 8.98 6.41 15.13
C VAL A 70 10.04 5.74 16.00
N ASN A 71 10.42 6.37 17.09
CA ASN A 71 11.39 5.85 18.08
C ASN A 71 10.76 5.92 19.46
N CYS A 72 10.99 4.89 20.27
CA CYS A 72 10.62 4.86 21.67
C CYS A 72 11.80 4.29 22.47
N SER A 73 12.29 5.03 23.47
CA SER A 73 13.24 4.48 24.44
C SER A 73 12.47 3.66 25.46
N ILE A 74 12.84 2.39 25.62
CA ILE A 74 12.15 1.46 26.53
C ILE A 74 12.98 1.13 27.76
N TRP A 75 14.27 1.45 27.76
CA TRP A 75 15.17 1.23 28.88
C TRP A 75 16.39 2.14 28.77
N THR A 76 16.83 2.63 29.92
CA THR A 76 18.11 3.32 30.09
C THR A 76 18.84 2.70 31.27
N LYS A 77 20.17 2.64 31.23
CA LYS A 77 20.98 2.11 32.32
C LYS A 77 20.64 2.84 33.62
N GLY A 78 20.28 2.08 34.65
CA GLY A 78 19.84 2.61 35.94
C GLY A 78 18.32 2.72 36.13
N THR A 79 17.49 2.61 35.08
CA THR A 79 16.04 2.81 35.23
C THR A 79 15.28 1.58 35.70
N ALA A 80 15.73 0.39 35.32
CA ALA A 80 15.08 -0.87 35.70
C ALA A 80 16.09 -2.03 35.66
N TYR A 81 15.90 -2.99 36.56
CA TYR A 81 16.72 -4.19 36.71
C TYR A 81 15.80 -5.42 36.83
N PRO A 82 16.27 -6.64 36.49
CA PRO A 82 15.51 -7.87 36.73
C PRO A 82 15.19 -8.02 38.22
N THR A 83 13.95 -8.39 38.55
CA THR A 83 13.50 -8.57 39.94
C THR A 83 14.08 -9.81 40.62
N ASP A 84 14.57 -10.79 39.83
CA ASP A 84 14.90 -12.13 40.30
C ASP A 84 16.15 -12.70 39.61
N SER A 85 16.54 -13.91 40.00
CA SER A 85 17.65 -14.71 39.44
C SER A 85 17.57 -15.02 37.94
N SER A 86 16.52 -14.57 37.24
CA SER A 86 16.28 -14.85 35.83
C SER A 86 17.27 -14.17 34.88
N ASN A 87 18.04 -13.17 35.35
CA ASN A 87 18.96 -12.36 34.54
C ASN A 87 18.32 -11.66 33.32
N ILE A 88 16.99 -11.74 33.18
CA ILE A 88 16.23 -11.26 32.02
C ILE A 88 15.22 -10.22 32.49
N LEU A 89 15.29 -9.02 31.91
CA LEU A 89 14.28 -7.99 32.07
C LEU A 89 13.37 -7.95 30.84
N ARG A 90 12.07 -8.14 31.04
CA ARG A 90 11.06 -8.10 29.97
C ARG A 90 10.33 -6.77 29.97
N LEU A 91 10.38 -6.06 28.84
CA LEU A 91 9.85 -4.71 28.69
C LEU A 91 8.78 -4.67 27.59
N PRO A 92 7.53 -4.30 27.92
CA PRO A 92 6.52 -4.08 26.89
C PRO A 92 6.79 -2.76 26.14
N PHE A 93 6.37 -2.71 24.88
CA PHE A 93 6.39 -1.46 24.10
C PHE A 93 5.09 -1.28 23.30
N GLN A 94 4.81 -0.02 22.96
CA GLN A 94 3.75 0.37 22.03
C GLN A 94 4.27 1.48 21.12
N LEU A 95 3.99 1.38 19.82
CA LEU A 95 4.40 2.36 18.81
C LEU A 95 3.19 2.74 17.94
N PRO A 96 2.87 4.03 17.78
CA PRO A 96 1.80 4.45 16.88
C PRO A 96 2.20 4.24 15.42
N LEU A 97 1.34 3.58 14.65
CA LEU A 97 1.41 3.55 13.19
C LEU A 97 0.65 4.77 12.64
N PRO A 98 1.28 5.66 11.85
CA PRO A 98 0.58 6.83 11.34
C PRO A 98 -0.65 6.46 10.50
N LEU A 99 -1.66 7.34 10.47
CA LEU A 99 -2.96 7.05 9.84
C LEU A 99 -2.86 6.96 8.30
N ASP A 100 -1.98 7.76 7.71
CA ASP A 100 -1.85 8.00 6.28
C ASP A 100 -0.76 7.13 5.61
N VAL A 101 -0.31 6.07 6.28
CA VAL A 101 0.74 5.20 5.76
C VAL A 101 0.24 4.35 4.58
N PRO A 102 0.97 4.28 3.46
CA PRO A 102 0.60 3.43 2.33
C PRO A 102 0.61 1.93 2.72
N PRO A 103 -0.10 1.06 1.99
CA PRO A 103 -0.08 -0.36 2.30
C PRO A 103 1.30 -0.95 1.94
N SER A 104 1.71 -2.00 2.65
CA SER A 104 2.85 -2.81 2.20
C SER A 104 2.55 -3.37 0.81
N CYS A 105 3.48 -3.18 -0.12
CA CYS A 105 3.30 -3.60 -1.50
C CYS A 105 4.64 -3.91 -2.13
N ARG A 106 4.68 -4.97 -2.93
CA ARG A 106 5.79 -5.25 -3.82
C ARG A 106 5.28 -5.32 -5.25
N PHE A 107 5.93 -4.56 -6.11
CA PHE A 107 5.68 -4.56 -7.54
C PHE A 107 6.98 -4.76 -8.29
N GLU A 108 6.98 -5.66 -9.27
CA GLU A 108 8.11 -5.90 -10.15
C GLU A 108 7.57 -6.22 -11.54
N GLN A 109 8.02 -5.47 -12.54
CA GLN A 109 7.66 -5.72 -13.94
C GLN A 109 8.90 -5.68 -14.80
N LYS A 110 9.06 -6.73 -15.60
CA LYS A 110 10.12 -6.92 -16.59
C LYS A 110 9.48 -7.09 -17.96
N PRO A 111 9.04 -5.99 -18.60
CA PRO A 111 8.40 -6.10 -19.90
C PRO A 111 9.42 -6.58 -20.93
N PHE A 112 8.94 -7.24 -21.99
CA PHE A 112 9.80 -7.66 -23.11
C PHE A 112 10.41 -6.44 -23.83
N PHE A 113 9.63 -5.37 -23.97
CA PHE A 113 10.07 -4.07 -24.46
C PHE A 113 9.89 -3.01 -23.36
N GLY A 114 10.93 -2.22 -23.13
CA GLY A 114 10.89 -1.09 -22.20
C GLY A 114 11.69 -1.32 -20.90
N PRO A 115 11.59 -0.39 -19.94
CA PRO A 115 12.37 -0.46 -18.72
C PRO A 115 11.84 -1.51 -17.73
N GLU A 116 12.74 -2.26 -17.08
CA GLU A 116 12.42 -3.00 -15.86
C GLU A 116 12.14 -1.98 -14.76
N ARG A 117 11.08 -2.22 -13.99
CA ARG A 117 10.66 -1.34 -12.90
C ARG A 117 10.27 -2.14 -11.68
N LYS A 118 10.61 -1.62 -10.51
CA LYS A 118 10.33 -2.24 -9.23
C LYS A 118 10.03 -1.18 -8.18
N GLY A 119 9.00 -1.44 -7.37
CA GLY A 119 8.63 -0.66 -6.19
C GLY A 119 8.40 -1.60 -5.01
N ASP A 120 8.92 -1.27 -3.83
CA ASP A 120 8.70 -2.00 -2.59
C ASP A 120 8.33 -1.00 -1.49
N ILE A 121 7.21 -1.23 -0.81
CA ILE A 121 6.84 -0.53 0.42
C ILE A 121 6.87 -1.57 1.53
N ALA A 122 7.73 -1.34 2.52
CA ALA A 122 7.92 -2.26 3.61
C ALA A 122 8.02 -1.51 4.93
N TYR A 123 7.51 -2.15 5.98
CA TYR A 123 7.59 -1.68 7.35
C TYR A 123 8.23 -2.74 8.22
N PHE A 124 8.97 -2.29 9.22
CA PHE A 124 9.60 -3.18 10.17
C PHE A 124 9.74 -2.51 11.54
N VAL A 125 9.67 -3.35 12.57
CA VAL A 125 10.03 -2.99 13.94
C VAL A 125 11.44 -3.49 14.18
N GLU A 126 12.33 -2.61 14.61
CA GLU A 126 13.69 -2.95 15.03
C GLU A 126 13.93 -2.54 16.48
N VAL A 127 14.72 -3.32 17.21
CA VAL A 127 15.22 -2.96 18.55
C VAL A 127 16.71 -2.65 18.42
N VAL A 128 17.17 -1.57 19.05
CA VAL A 128 18.55 -1.08 18.96
C VAL A 128 19.07 -0.72 20.34
N GLY A 129 20.17 -1.34 20.75
CA GLY A 129 20.98 -0.91 21.89
C GLY A 129 21.93 0.24 21.52
N VAL A 130 22.08 1.23 22.38
CA VAL A 130 22.98 2.39 22.23
C VAL A 130 24.05 2.31 23.31
N ARG A 131 25.30 2.59 22.95
CA ARG A 131 26.48 2.61 23.85
C ARG A 131 27.12 4.01 23.80
N ASN A 132 27.80 4.41 24.86
CA ASN A 132 28.59 5.65 24.86
C ASN A 132 29.94 5.39 24.17
N GLY A 133 30.44 6.32 23.34
CA GLY A 133 31.87 6.36 23.00
C GLY A 133 32.32 6.10 21.55
N TRP A 134 31.45 5.91 20.56
CA TRP A 134 31.89 5.98 19.15
C TRP A 134 30.73 6.42 18.25
N SER A 135 31.00 7.33 17.32
CA SER A 135 30.03 8.09 16.50
C SER A 135 29.14 7.28 15.55
N SER A 136 29.09 5.95 15.69
CA SER A 136 28.13 5.09 15.02
C SER A 136 27.57 4.08 16.02
N PRO A 137 26.26 4.11 16.33
CA PRO A 137 25.65 3.08 17.16
C PRO A 137 25.90 1.72 16.50
N TYR A 138 26.59 0.81 17.20
CA TYR A 138 26.71 -0.57 16.77
C TYR A 138 25.28 -1.16 16.72
N ARG A 139 24.77 -1.37 15.52
CA ARG A 139 23.37 -1.72 15.29
C ARG A 139 23.21 -3.24 15.46
N LEU A 140 22.95 -3.70 16.67
CA LEU A 140 22.40 -5.05 16.90
C LEU A 140 20.91 -5.03 16.50
N SER A 141 20.63 -4.90 15.20
CA SER A 141 19.25 -4.84 14.69
C SER A 141 18.71 -6.25 14.49
N ARG A 142 17.60 -6.55 15.17
CA ARG A 142 16.69 -7.62 14.77
C ARG A 142 15.41 -6.95 14.26
N ALA A 143 15.08 -7.21 13.00
CA ALA A 143 13.94 -6.58 12.33
C ALA A 143 12.85 -7.61 12.06
N SER A 144 11.62 -7.30 12.45
CA SER A 144 10.42 -8.06 12.09
C SER A 144 9.57 -7.23 11.14
N ARG A 145 9.16 -7.81 10.00
CA ARG A 145 8.29 -7.12 9.04
C ARG A 145 6.89 -6.98 9.60
N CYS A 146 6.28 -5.82 9.41
CA CYS A 146 4.85 -5.61 9.57
C CYS A 146 4.25 -5.15 8.23
N SER A 147 2.98 -5.48 8.01
CA SER A 147 2.29 -5.18 6.75
C SER A 147 1.05 -4.31 7.01
N PRO A 148 1.21 -2.97 6.98
CA PRO A 148 0.09 -2.04 7.01
C PRO A 148 -0.81 -2.20 5.80
N ARG A 149 -2.09 -1.91 5.98
CA ARG A 149 -3.06 -1.67 4.91
C ARG A 149 -3.58 -0.24 4.98
N TYR A 150 -3.92 0.30 3.81
CA TYR A 150 -4.34 1.68 3.63
C TYR A 150 -5.86 1.85 3.76
N LEU A 151 -6.25 2.95 4.40
CA LEU A 151 -7.62 3.46 4.47
C LEU A 151 -7.73 4.68 3.55
N SER A 152 -8.74 4.72 2.69
CA SER A 152 -8.91 5.86 1.79
C SER A 152 -9.84 6.94 2.38
N PRO A 153 -9.47 8.23 2.32
CA PRO A 153 -10.34 9.31 2.79
C PRO A 153 -11.16 10.04 1.70
N PHE A 154 -11.33 9.52 0.47
CA PHE A 154 -11.97 10.30 -0.62
C PHE A 154 -13.23 9.71 -1.24
N GLY A 155 -14.24 10.58 -1.38
CA GLY A 155 -15.54 10.35 -1.99
C GLY A 155 -15.54 10.35 -3.52
N SER A 156 -16.55 9.69 -4.08
CA SER A 156 -16.72 9.40 -5.51
C SER A 156 -17.19 10.62 -6.32
N SER A 157 -16.52 10.90 -7.43
CA SER A 157 -16.90 11.94 -8.39
C SER A 157 -17.63 11.32 -9.60
N ARG A 158 -18.86 11.75 -9.84
CA ARG A 158 -19.70 11.36 -11.00
C ARG A 158 -19.52 12.38 -12.13
N ARG A 159 -19.09 11.94 -13.31
CA ARG A 159 -19.25 12.72 -14.56
C ARG A 159 -19.89 11.88 -15.66
N ARG A 160 -20.97 12.41 -16.25
CA ARG A 160 -21.63 11.93 -17.46
C ARG A 160 -20.96 12.55 -18.67
N ASN A 161 -20.58 11.73 -19.66
CA ASN A 161 -20.30 12.18 -21.01
C ASN A 161 -21.31 11.55 -21.97
N LYS A 162 -21.94 12.38 -22.81
CA LYS A 162 -22.84 11.97 -23.90
C LYS A 162 -22.12 12.26 -25.22
N GLY A 163 -21.86 11.22 -26.01
CA GLY A 163 -21.56 11.33 -27.43
C GLY A 163 -22.70 10.67 -28.22
N ARG A 164 -23.18 11.33 -29.28
CA ARG A 164 -24.25 10.85 -30.16
C ARG A 164 -23.70 10.79 -31.59
N PHE A 165 -23.73 9.62 -32.21
CA PHE A 165 -23.47 9.41 -33.64
C PHE A 165 -24.72 8.79 -34.26
N GLU A 166 -25.18 9.30 -35.41
CA GLU A 166 -26.30 8.75 -36.17
C GLU A 166 -25.79 8.27 -37.54
N LEU A 167 -25.96 6.97 -37.80
CA LEU A 167 -25.81 6.35 -39.12
C LEU A 167 -27.18 5.79 -39.51
N ARG A 168 -27.66 6.13 -40.72
CA ARG A 168 -28.93 5.61 -41.26
C ARG A 168 -28.68 4.30 -42.00
N HIS A 169 -29.34 3.23 -41.57
CA HIS A 169 -29.35 1.93 -42.27
C HIS A 169 -30.77 1.34 -42.37
N LYS A 170 -30.95 0.49 -43.38
CA LYS A 170 -32.23 -0.09 -43.82
C LYS A 170 -32.75 -1.20 -42.86
N THR A 171 -34.02 -1.03 -42.48
CA THR A 171 -35.03 -1.99 -41.97
C THR A 171 -34.59 -3.11 -41.00
N GLY A 172 -34.76 -2.84 -39.70
CA GLY A 172 -34.99 -3.85 -38.64
C GLY A 172 -33.76 -4.31 -37.83
N ALA A 173 -32.55 -4.14 -38.38
CA ALA A 173 -31.32 -4.43 -37.66
C ALA A 173 -30.90 -3.23 -36.79
N VAL A 174 -30.65 -3.47 -35.49
CA VAL A 174 -29.90 -2.53 -34.65
C VAL A 174 -28.45 -2.70 -35.03
N PHE A 175 -27.82 -1.66 -35.58
CA PHE A 175 -26.40 -1.70 -35.93
C PHE A 175 -25.60 -0.76 -35.03
N PRO A 176 -24.53 -1.24 -34.39
CA PRO A 176 -24.14 -2.65 -34.31
C PRO A 176 -25.05 -3.48 -33.36
N GLU A 177 -25.16 -4.79 -33.58
CA GLU A 177 -25.92 -5.66 -32.67
C GLU A 177 -25.19 -5.81 -31.32
N PRO A 178 -25.86 -5.62 -30.18
CA PRO A 178 -25.23 -5.76 -28.88
C PRO A 178 -24.79 -7.21 -28.62
N PRO A 179 -23.77 -7.41 -27.77
CA PRO A 179 -23.31 -8.75 -27.41
C PRO A 179 -24.44 -9.51 -26.73
N ARG A 180 -24.74 -10.71 -27.24
CA ARG A 180 -25.75 -11.60 -26.66
C ARG A 180 -25.17 -12.60 -25.66
N THR A 181 -23.85 -12.66 -25.57
CA THR A 181 -23.14 -13.59 -24.69
C THR A 181 -22.07 -12.85 -23.88
N PRO A 182 -21.74 -13.35 -22.68
CA PRO A 182 -20.64 -12.82 -21.86
C PRO A 182 -19.29 -12.72 -22.59
N ARG A 183 -19.06 -13.56 -23.62
CA ARG A 183 -17.80 -13.59 -24.38
C ARG A 183 -17.61 -12.36 -25.27
N GLY A 184 -18.69 -11.71 -25.68
CA GLY A 184 -18.63 -10.47 -26.48
C GLY A 184 -18.30 -9.22 -25.66
N VAL A 185 -18.13 -9.37 -24.34
CA VAL A 185 -17.80 -8.29 -23.41
C VAL A 185 -16.52 -8.64 -22.70
N SER A 186 -15.46 -7.84 -22.85
CA SER A 186 -14.27 -7.92 -22.02
C SER A 186 -14.40 -6.95 -20.86
N PHE A 187 -14.30 -7.45 -19.64
CA PHE A 187 -14.32 -6.64 -18.43
C PHE A 187 -13.12 -6.99 -17.57
N VAL A 188 -12.17 -6.07 -17.44
CA VAL A 188 -10.89 -6.35 -16.81
C VAL A 188 -10.56 -5.33 -15.73
N LEU A 189 -9.99 -5.81 -14.63
CA LEU A 189 -9.33 -4.97 -13.64
C LEU A 189 -7.95 -4.63 -14.18
N ARG A 190 -7.69 -3.33 -14.35
CA ARG A 190 -6.35 -2.85 -14.65
C ARG A 190 -5.80 -2.08 -13.47
N ARG A 191 -4.49 -2.19 -13.33
CA ARG A 191 -3.69 -1.44 -12.37
C ARG A 191 -2.73 -0.54 -13.13
N HIS A 192 -2.84 0.74 -12.88
CA HIS A 192 -1.84 1.72 -13.27
C HIS A 192 -0.82 1.87 -12.15
N VAL A 193 0.45 1.78 -12.48
CA VAL A 193 1.56 1.90 -11.54
C VAL A 193 2.45 3.04 -11.99
N ASN A 194 2.69 4.00 -11.10
CA ASN A 194 3.64 5.08 -11.33
C ASN A 194 4.86 4.88 -10.42
N ILE A 195 6.06 4.87 -10.99
CA ILE A 195 7.32 4.72 -10.26
C ILE A 195 8.26 5.85 -10.67
N ASN A 196 8.77 6.57 -9.68
CA ASN A 196 9.85 7.53 -9.85
C ASN A 196 11.09 7.04 -9.10
N ALA A 197 12.27 7.20 -9.70
CA ALA A 197 13.55 6.89 -9.10
C ALA A 197 14.55 8.00 -9.49
N ARG A 198 14.78 8.96 -8.58
CA ARG A 198 15.54 10.18 -8.86
C ARG A 198 14.97 10.95 -10.06
N SER A 199 15.77 11.20 -11.09
CA SER A 199 15.36 11.90 -12.32
C SER A 199 14.64 11.01 -13.33
N TRP A 200 14.36 9.74 -13.01
CA TRP A 200 13.67 8.82 -13.89
C TRP A 200 12.25 8.57 -13.42
N SER A 201 11.32 8.62 -14.36
CA SER A 201 9.93 8.21 -14.19
C SER A 201 9.61 7.04 -15.11
N SER A 202 8.72 6.17 -14.67
CA SER A 202 8.14 5.08 -15.45
C SER A 202 6.73 4.80 -14.96
N ASP A 203 5.77 4.85 -15.87
CA ASP A 203 4.37 4.51 -15.61
C ASP A 203 3.92 3.33 -16.46
N GLY A 204 2.93 2.60 -15.97
CA GLY A 204 2.62 1.28 -16.48
C GLY A 204 1.24 0.79 -16.19
N ASP A 205 0.61 0.22 -17.20
CA ASP A 205 -0.65 -0.50 -17.01
C ASP A 205 -0.44 -2.00 -17.07
N GLU A 206 -1.10 -2.69 -16.15
CA GLU A 206 -1.13 -4.15 -16.07
C GLU A 206 -2.57 -4.62 -15.93
N THR A 207 -2.92 -5.69 -16.63
CA THR A 207 -4.17 -6.40 -16.38
C THR A 207 -3.99 -7.28 -15.14
N VAL A 208 -4.73 -6.95 -14.08
CA VAL A 208 -4.67 -7.69 -12.80
C VAL A 208 -5.55 -8.93 -12.85
N ALA A 209 -6.77 -8.78 -13.38
CA ALA A 209 -7.74 -9.87 -13.45
C ALA A 209 -8.78 -9.63 -14.55
N HIS A 210 -9.25 -10.72 -15.15
CA HIS A 210 -10.52 -10.72 -15.88
C HIS A 210 -11.65 -10.89 -14.87
N ILE A 211 -12.67 -10.04 -14.95
CA ILE A 211 -13.68 -9.92 -13.91
C ILE A 211 -14.99 -10.53 -14.39
N GLY A 212 -15.65 -11.24 -13.48
CA GLY A 212 -17.08 -11.45 -13.59
C GLY A 212 -17.52 -12.45 -14.66
N GLY A 213 -16.61 -13.33 -15.08
CA GLY A 213 -16.88 -14.30 -16.15
C GLY A 213 -17.07 -13.66 -17.53
N LEU A 214 -16.71 -12.38 -17.68
CA LEU A 214 -16.84 -11.64 -18.94
C LEU A 214 -15.54 -11.75 -19.75
N GLY A 215 -15.69 -12.07 -21.04
CA GLY A 215 -14.62 -12.08 -22.03
C GLY A 215 -14.11 -13.48 -22.36
N SER A 216 -13.38 -13.58 -23.47
CA SER A 216 -12.86 -14.86 -24.00
C SER A 216 -11.79 -15.51 -23.11
N ALA A 217 -11.08 -14.71 -22.33
CA ALA A 217 -10.02 -15.18 -21.43
C ALA A 217 -10.50 -15.49 -20.00
N ALA A 218 -11.80 -15.30 -19.70
CA ALA A 218 -12.31 -15.60 -18.37
C ALA A 218 -12.37 -17.13 -18.14
N PRO A 219 -11.82 -17.64 -17.02
CA PRO A 219 -11.89 -19.07 -16.72
C PRO A 219 -13.37 -19.48 -16.57
N PHE A 220 -13.73 -20.57 -17.24
CA PHE A 220 -15.10 -21.09 -17.32
C PHE A 220 -15.50 -21.78 -16.00
N ARG A 221 -15.41 -21.08 -14.88
CA ARG A 221 -15.83 -21.58 -13.56
C ARG A 221 -17.18 -20.97 -13.20
N GLY A 222 -18.25 -21.59 -13.69
CA GLY A 222 -19.59 -21.67 -13.07
C GLY A 222 -20.40 -20.40 -12.82
N ASP A 223 -19.85 -19.36 -12.19
CA ASP A 223 -20.56 -18.14 -11.76
C ASP A 223 -20.47 -17.02 -12.82
N GLY A 224 -20.75 -17.39 -14.06
CA GLY A 224 -20.60 -16.51 -15.22
C GLY A 224 -21.53 -15.29 -15.17
N GLY A 225 -21.03 -14.14 -15.62
CA GLY A 225 -21.85 -12.93 -15.79
C GLY A 225 -23.10 -13.21 -16.62
N VAL A 226 -24.20 -12.56 -16.25
CA VAL A 226 -25.49 -12.66 -16.92
C VAL A 226 -25.60 -11.53 -17.95
N VAL A 227 -25.91 -11.88 -19.19
CA VAL A 227 -26.22 -10.91 -20.25
C VAL A 227 -27.69 -11.05 -20.61
N THR A 228 -28.49 -10.05 -20.25
CA THR A 228 -29.91 -10.00 -20.58
C THR A 228 -30.11 -8.99 -21.69
N THR A 229 -30.56 -9.45 -22.85
CA THR A 229 -30.86 -8.57 -23.99
C THR A 229 -32.37 -8.51 -24.19
N TYR A 230 -32.91 -7.30 -24.23
CA TYR A 230 -34.34 -7.05 -24.39
C TYR A 230 -34.74 -6.95 -25.86
N GLU A 231 -36.04 -6.94 -26.12
CA GLU A 231 -36.58 -6.79 -27.46
C GLU A 231 -36.26 -5.42 -28.08
N LYS A 232 -36.15 -5.39 -29.41
CA LYS A 232 -35.88 -4.18 -30.17
C LYS A 232 -37.11 -3.27 -30.16
N LYS A 233 -36.93 -1.99 -29.81
CA LYS A 233 -37.98 -0.98 -29.80
C LYS A 233 -37.68 0.13 -30.81
N TRP A 234 -38.60 0.38 -31.72
CA TRP A 234 -38.55 1.55 -32.59
C TRP A 234 -38.86 2.82 -31.79
N VAL A 235 -37.97 3.81 -31.90
CA VAL A 235 -38.12 5.12 -31.27
C VAL A 235 -38.26 6.17 -32.36
N PRO A 236 -39.46 6.73 -32.57
CA PRO A 236 -39.66 7.77 -33.59
C PRO A 236 -38.93 9.07 -33.21
N THR A 237 -38.38 9.75 -34.21
CA THR A 237 -37.75 11.06 -34.01
C THR A 237 -38.82 12.14 -33.96
N LYS A 238 -38.79 13.00 -32.92
CA LYS A 238 -39.72 14.13 -32.82
C LYS A 238 -39.57 15.01 -34.07
N ASN A 239 -40.69 15.30 -34.75
CA ASN A 239 -40.80 16.23 -35.88
C ASN A 239 -40.49 15.67 -37.28
N THR A 240 -40.43 14.35 -37.50
CA THR A 240 -40.39 13.84 -38.88
C THR A 240 -41.11 12.49 -39.01
N SER A 241 -42.21 12.48 -39.76
CA SER A 241 -42.98 11.27 -40.05
C SER A 241 -42.10 10.24 -40.77
N GLY A 242 -42.06 9.02 -40.27
CA GLY A 242 -41.30 7.92 -40.88
C GLY A 242 -39.80 7.90 -40.53
N LEU A 243 -39.27 8.87 -39.77
CA LEU A 243 -37.92 8.80 -39.24
C LEU A 243 -37.92 8.36 -37.78
N GLY A 244 -36.95 7.52 -37.44
CA GLY A 244 -36.73 7.00 -36.10
C GLY A 244 -35.48 6.14 -36.09
N HIS A 245 -35.24 5.50 -34.96
CA HIS A 245 -34.14 4.57 -34.81
C HIS A 245 -34.58 3.36 -34.00
N TRP A 246 -33.99 2.20 -34.30
CA TRP A 246 -34.16 1.03 -33.46
C TRP A 246 -33.27 1.15 -32.23
N THR A 247 -33.83 0.84 -31.08
CA THR A 247 -33.12 0.76 -29.80
C THR A 247 -33.22 -0.66 -29.26
N GLN A 248 -32.16 -1.12 -28.61
CA GLN A 248 -32.15 -2.40 -27.90
C GLN A 248 -31.40 -2.20 -26.60
N GLU A 249 -32.00 -2.63 -25.50
CA GLU A 249 -31.38 -2.58 -24.19
C GLU A 249 -30.69 -3.91 -23.90
N THR A 250 -29.45 -3.85 -23.41
CA THR A 250 -28.69 -5.01 -22.95
C THR A 250 -28.13 -4.69 -21.57
N ILE A 251 -28.47 -5.52 -20.60
CA ILE A 251 -28.02 -5.43 -19.21
C ILE A 251 -26.96 -6.51 -18.97
N LEU A 252 -25.85 -6.09 -18.39
CA LEU A 252 -24.73 -6.95 -18.00
C LEU A 252 -24.69 -7.02 -16.48
N GLY A 253 -24.94 -8.19 -15.90
CA GLY A 253 -24.91 -8.43 -14.45
C GLY A 253 -23.72 -9.32 -14.07
N SER A 254 -22.97 -8.94 -13.03
CA SER A 254 -21.89 -9.76 -12.52
C SER A 254 -21.52 -9.41 -11.08
N THR A 255 -20.96 -10.39 -10.36
CA THR A 255 -20.47 -10.25 -8.98
C THR A 255 -19.01 -10.68 -8.94
N PHE A 256 -18.18 -9.92 -8.21
CA PHE A 256 -16.75 -10.19 -8.13
C PHE A 256 -16.15 -9.68 -6.81
N ILE A 257 -15.03 -10.27 -6.42
CA ILE A 257 -14.25 -9.91 -5.24
C ILE A 257 -12.85 -9.51 -5.69
N PHE A 258 -12.34 -8.39 -5.18
CA PHE A 258 -10.99 -7.94 -5.46
C PHE A 258 -10.00 -8.47 -4.43
N THR A 259 -8.94 -9.14 -4.90
CA THR A 259 -7.84 -9.64 -4.06
C THR A 259 -6.52 -8.88 -4.30
N SER A 260 -6.58 -7.76 -5.04
CA SER A 260 -5.42 -6.97 -5.41
C SER A 260 -4.94 -6.06 -4.28
N THR A 261 -3.72 -5.53 -4.43
CA THR A 261 -3.22 -4.47 -3.56
C THR A 261 -4.18 -3.27 -3.57
N PRO A 262 -4.42 -2.60 -2.43
CA PRO A 262 -5.18 -1.37 -2.41
C PRO A 262 -4.59 -0.29 -3.32
N SER A 263 -5.42 0.68 -3.70
CA SER A 263 -4.97 1.88 -4.40
C SER A 263 -4.38 2.84 -3.37
N PHE A 264 -3.25 3.43 -3.70
CA PHE A 264 -2.59 4.41 -2.85
C PHE A 264 -1.68 5.30 -3.68
N LEU A 265 -1.42 6.49 -3.14
CA LEU A 265 -0.37 7.35 -3.63
C LEU A 265 0.57 7.63 -2.48
N THR A 266 1.88 7.43 -2.69
CA THR A 266 2.87 7.88 -1.70
C THR A 266 3.00 9.39 -1.82
N PRO A 267 2.62 10.18 -0.80
CA PRO A 267 2.97 11.59 -0.82
C PRO A 267 4.50 11.69 -0.84
N ILE A 268 5.07 12.63 -1.60
CA ILE A 268 6.39 13.10 -1.20
C ILE A 268 6.14 13.79 0.13
N MET A 269 6.61 13.19 1.22
CA MET A 269 6.81 13.98 2.42
C MET A 269 7.94 14.95 2.08
N SER A 270 7.60 16.20 1.79
CA SER A 270 8.56 17.29 1.62
C SER A 270 9.15 17.65 2.99
N GLN A 271 9.75 16.70 3.68
CA GLN A 271 10.59 16.98 4.83
C GLN A 271 11.94 17.47 4.29
N THR A 272 11.97 18.78 4.07
CA THR A 272 13.18 19.59 4.20
C THR A 272 14.31 19.27 3.22
N ARG A 273 14.19 19.77 1.99
CA ARG A 273 15.31 20.52 1.42
C ARG A 273 14.91 21.98 1.34
N ARG A 274 15.49 22.79 2.23
CA ARG A 274 15.73 24.22 1.97
C ARG A 274 16.61 24.32 0.72
N ALA A 275 16.05 24.07 -0.46
CA ALA A 275 16.62 24.46 -1.73
C ALA A 275 15.98 25.81 -2.06
N ILE A 276 16.66 26.83 -1.56
CA ILE A 276 16.76 28.19 -2.07
C ILE A 276 15.79 28.51 -3.23
N LEU A 277 14.82 29.36 -2.89
CA LEU A 277 14.05 30.24 -3.77
C LEU A 277 14.82 30.65 -5.03
N ARG A 278 14.22 30.47 -6.22
CA ARG A 278 14.19 31.45 -7.34
C ARG A 278 13.52 30.97 -8.64
N SER A 279 12.56 30.05 -8.58
CA SER A 279 11.67 29.81 -9.72
C SER A 279 10.30 29.37 -9.22
N GLN A 280 9.30 30.25 -9.39
CA GLN A 280 7.91 30.03 -8.96
C GLN A 280 7.12 29.09 -9.89
N SER A 281 7.76 28.38 -10.81
CA SER A 281 7.04 27.45 -11.68
C SER A 281 7.59 26.05 -11.48
N THR A 282 6.68 25.09 -11.25
CA THR A 282 6.91 23.64 -11.18
C THR A 282 7.32 23.06 -9.81
N TYR A 283 6.47 23.24 -8.78
CA TYR A 283 6.36 22.24 -7.72
C TYR A 283 5.65 21.00 -8.28
N CYS A 284 6.36 20.18 -9.06
CA CYS A 284 5.90 18.84 -9.35
C CYS A 284 5.88 18.07 -8.03
N PHE A 285 4.69 17.70 -7.55
CA PHE A 285 4.54 16.64 -6.56
C PHE A 285 5.06 15.32 -7.19
N ALA A 286 6.37 15.10 -7.20
CA ALA A 286 7.03 13.89 -7.72
C ALA A 286 6.84 12.67 -6.80
N GLN A 287 5.64 12.11 -6.77
CA GLN A 287 5.31 10.87 -6.07
C GLN A 287 6.34 9.74 -6.31
N LEU A 288 6.89 9.08 -5.29
CA LEU A 288 7.90 8.05 -5.54
C LEU A 288 7.31 6.75 -6.11
N PHE A 289 6.16 6.34 -5.58
CA PHE A 289 5.48 5.11 -5.97
C PHE A 289 3.96 5.24 -5.81
N GLY A 290 3.20 4.72 -6.76
CA GLY A 290 1.73 4.83 -6.77
C GLY A 290 1.06 3.68 -7.46
N ILE A 291 -0.11 3.29 -6.95
CA ILE A 291 -0.97 2.28 -7.53
C ILE A 291 -2.39 2.82 -7.61
N GLN A 292 -2.95 2.82 -8.82
CA GLN A 292 -4.33 3.18 -9.10
C GLN A 292 -5.01 2.05 -9.86
N HIS A 293 -6.32 1.90 -9.69
CA HIS A 293 -7.09 0.87 -10.37
C HIS A 293 -8.19 1.47 -11.23
N TYR A 294 -8.50 0.78 -12.31
CA TYR A 294 -9.65 1.09 -13.15
C TYR A 294 -10.21 -0.18 -13.76
N LEU A 295 -11.52 -0.17 -13.98
CA LEU A 295 -12.23 -1.22 -14.70
C LEU A 295 -12.29 -0.84 -16.16
N ARG A 296 -11.79 -1.70 -17.04
CA ARG A 296 -11.84 -1.50 -18.48
C ARG A 296 -12.92 -2.39 -19.05
N LEU A 297 -13.99 -1.77 -19.52
CA LEU A 297 -15.06 -2.40 -20.28
C LEU A 297 -14.77 -2.23 -21.76
N LYS A 298 -14.66 -3.34 -22.49
CA LYS A 298 -14.55 -3.35 -23.95
C LYS A 298 -15.64 -4.25 -24.52
N ILE A 299 -16.51 -3.69 -25.34
CA ILE A 299 -17.55 -4.42 -26.07
C ILE A 299 -17.15 -4.46 -27.53
N GLU A 300 -17.00 -5.67 -28.05
CA GLU A 300 -16.65 -5.89 -29.45
C GLU A 300 -17.93 -6.02 -30.26
N PHE A 301 -18.07 -5.18 -31.29
CA PHE A 301 -19.16 -5.26 -32.22
C PHE A 301 -18.68 -5.83 -33.56
N PRO A 302 -19.57 -6.48 -34.34
CA PRO A 302 -19.23 -6.90 -35.69
C PRO A 302 -18.75 -5.74 -36.57
N GLY A 303 -17.73 -6.02 -37.40
CA GLY A 303 -17.10 -5.04 -38.29
C GLY A 303 -15.74 -4.54 -37.78
N VAL A 304 -14.87 -4.14 -38.72
CA VAL A 304 -13.51 -3.72 -38.40
C VAL A 304 -13.54 -2.39 -37.63
N GLY A 305 -12.97 -2.36 -36.43
CA GLY A 305 -12.80 -1.15 -35.63
C GLY A 305 -13.99 -0.74 -34.76
N ASN A 306 -15.09 -1.51 -34.75
CA ASN A 306 -16.27 -1.20 -33.96
C ASN A 306 -16.13 -1.76 -32.54
N ASN A 307 -15.35 -1.08 -31.69
CA ASN A 307 -15.24 -1.42 -30.28
C ASN A 307 -15.73 -0.25 -29.43
N LEU A 308 -16.63 -0.51 -28.49
CA LEU A 308 -16.90 0.45 -27.42
C LEU A 308 -15.98 0.14 -26.26
N GLU A 309 -15.16 1.11 -25.88
CA GLU A 309 -14.22 0.95 -24.78
C GLU A 309 -14.40 2.07 -23.75
N LYS A 310 -14.36 1.69 -22.47
CA LYS A 310 -14.50 2.62 -21.37
C LYS A 310 -13.66 2.19 -20.17
N ASP A 311 -12.79 3.09 -19.73
CA ASP A 311 -12.11 2.98 -18.44
C ASP A 311 -12.96 3.68 -17.36
N ILE A 312 -13.17 2.99 -16.24
CA ILE A 312 -13.95 3.43 -15.09
C ILE A 312 -12.99 3.44 -13.89
N PRO A 313 -12.58 4.62 -13.38
CA PRO A 313 -11.69 4.68 -12.23
C PRO A 313 -12.39 4.10 -11.00
N ILE A 314 -11.66 3.27 -10.25
CA ILE A 314 -12.14 2.71 -8.98
C ILE A 314 -11.07 2.85 -7.91
N ASN A 315 -11.51 2.94 -6.66
CA ASN A 315 -10.61 2.98 -5.52
C ASN A 315 -10.76 1.68 -4.73
N ILE A 316 -9.73 0.82 -4.78
CA ILE A 316 -9.69 -0.42 -4.01
C ILE A 316 -9.07 -0.12 -2.65
N THR A 317 -9.79 -0.40 -1.57
CA THR A 317 -9.31 -0.25 -0.19
C THR A 317 -9.17 -1.62 0.46
N SER A 318 -8.64 -1.65 1.69
CA SER A 318 -8.50 -2.90 2.45
C SER A 318 -9.82 -3.47 2.98
N GLY A 319 -10.87 -2.65 3.04
CA GLY A 319 -12.13 -2.98 3.70
C GLY A 319 -12.04 -3.19 5.22
N MET A 320 -10.92 -2.86 5.86
CA MET A 320 -10.75 -2.96 7.31
C MET A 320 -10.97 -1.61 7.94
N ASP A 321 -11.71 -1.53 9.04
CA ASP A 321 -11.79 -0.31 9.85
C ASP A 321 -10.64 -0.28 10.86
N VAL A 322 -10.27 0.93 11.30
CA VAL A 322 -9.40 1.07 12.47
C VAL A 322 -10.17 0.45 13.64
N PRO A 323 -9.62 -0.54 14.36
CA PRO A 323 -10.24 -1.03 15.59
C PRO A 323 -10.50 0.18 16.49
N PRO A 324 -11.69 0.31 17.11
CA PRO A 324 -11.92 1.37 18.09
C PRO A 324 -10.79 1.28 19.11
N ALA A 325 -10.14 2.40 19.41
CA ALA A 325 -9.02 2.42 20.35
C ALA A 325 -9.47 1.79 21.66
N VAL A 326 -9.14 0.51 21.86
CA VAL A 326 -9.59 -0.26 23.01
C VAL A 326 -8.84 0.30 24.20
N GLY A 327 -9.52 1.18 24.97
CA GLY A 327 -9.11 1.72 26.26
C GLY A 327 -7.67 2.22 26.32
N ALA A 328 -7.47 3.54 26.39
CA ALA A 328 -6.17 4.11 26.74
C ALA A 328 -5.55 3.29 27.89
N VAL A 329 -4.45 2.58 27.60
CA VAL A 329 -3.73 1.82 28.62
C VAL A 329 -3.38 2.84 29.70
N PRO A 330 -3.80 2.62 30.96
CA PRO A 330 -3.47 3.55 32.03
C PRO A 330 -1.95 3.76 32.05
N PRO A 331 -1.48 5.01 32.25
CA PRO A 331 -0.05 5.32 32.22
C PRO A 331 0.72 4.34 33.13
N PRO A 332 1.96 3.97 32.76
CA PRO A 332 2.76 3.04 33.55
C PRO A 332 2.79 3.53 35.00
N VAL A 333 2.32 2.68 35.91
CA VAL A 333 2.35 2.97 37.35
C VAL A 333 3.81 3.20 37.70
N ASN A 334 4.16 4.40 38.16
CA ASN A 334 5.46 4.65 38.78
C ASN A 334 5.54 3.71 39.98
N LEU A 335 6.36 2.65 39.86
CA LEU A 335 6.71 1.84 41.01
C LEU A 335 7.59 2.70 41.91
N ASP A 336 7.01 3.22 43.00
CA ASP A 336 7.76 3.72 44.16
C ASP A 336 8.46 2.51 44.80
N LEU A 337 9.65 2.20 44.31
CA LEU A 337 10.50 1.19 44.93
C LEU A 337 11.09 1.77 46.23
N PRO A 338 11.08 1.01 47.34
CA PRO A 338 11.58 1.49 48.62
C PRO A 338 13.09 1.82 48.53
N PRO A 339 13.57 2.84 49.28
CA PRO A 339 14.97 3.31 49.26
C PRO A 339 16.05 2.25 49.51
N ALA A 340 15.67 1.10 50.09
CA ALA A 340 16.58 0.02 50.48
C ALA A 340 17.32 -0.66 49.32
N TYR A 341 16.93 -0.43 48.07
CA TYR A 341 17.64 -0.98 46.90
C TYR A 341 18.85 -0.15 46.44
N TRP A 342 19.04 1.07 46.97
CA TRP A 342 20.10 1.99 46.55
C TRP A 342 21.27 2.11 47.53
N THR A 343 21.22 1.43 48.68
CA THR A 343 22.35 1.42 49.60
C THR A 343 23.41 0.48 49.08
N VAL A 344 24.35 1.04 48.33
CA VAL A 344 25.69 0.48 48.19
C VAL A 344 26.19 0.24 49.62
N VAL A 345 26.41 -1.03 49.96
CA VAL A 345 27.08 -1.38 51.21
C VAL A 345 28.51 -0.89 51.06
N ASP A 346 28.76 0.35 51.48
CA ASP A 346 30.11 0.85 51.62
C ASP A 346 30.84 -0.07 52.59
N GLY A 347 31.95 -0.63 52.10
CA GLY A 347 32.69 -1.69 52.75
C GLY A 347 33.04 -1.34 54.19
N VAL A 348 32.73 -2.27 55.09
CA VAL A 348 33.26 -2.31 56.45
C VAL A 348 34.79 -2.30 56.35
N PRO A 349 35.49 -1.29 56.88
CA PRO A 349 36.93 -1.37 57.06
C PRO A 349 37.21 -2.40 58.16
N GLY A 350 38.12 -3.32 57.88
CA GLY A 350 38.55 -4.36 58.83
C GLY A 350 39.05 -3.78 60.16
N GLY A 351 38.75 -4.52 61.23
CA GLY A 351 39.38 -4.44 62.54
C GLY A 351 39.68 -5.86 63.01
#